data_AF-A0A3E1R953-F1
#
_entry.id   AF-A0A3E1R953-F1
#
_cell.length_a   1.000
_cell.length_b   1.000
_cell.length_c   1.000
_cell.angle_alpha   90.00
_cell.angle_beta   90.00
_cell.angle_gamma   90.00
#
_symmetry.space_group_name_H-M   'P 1'
#
loop_
_entity.id
_entity.type
_entity.pdbx_description
1 polymer ?
#
loop_
_entity_poly.entity_id
_entity_poly.type
_entity_poly.pdbx_seq_one_letter_code
_entity_poly.pdbx_strand_id
1 'polypeptide(L)'
;MYKIYWTDATSAACSQDETLLTRALDLVKARRDAGHSFVTMVAEDPDHVGKPGVDAVVDGKTPDGQDYEWSKSGRAGKPRRHDKPLAVKDR
;
A
#
# COMPACT_ATOMS: atom_id res chain seq x y z
N MET A 1 -0.41 -15.51 -5.70
CA MET A 1 -1.54 -16.27 -5.10
C MET A 1 -2.00 -15.53 -3.86
N TYR A 2 -3.31 -15.44 -3.60
CA TYR A 2 -3.88 -14.85 -2.39
C TYR A 2 -4.38 -15.96 -1.46
N LYS A 3 -4.05 -15.87 -0.18
CA LYS A 3 -4.58 -16.74 0.86
C LYS A 3 -5.38 -15.94 1.86
N ILE A 4 -6.63 -16.35 2.08
CA ILE A 4 -7.58 -15.72 2.98
C ILE A 4 -7.66 -16.60 4.22
N TYR A 5 -7.56 -16.00 5.40
CA TYR A 5 -7.75 -16.67 6.70
C TYR A 5 -8.89 -15.99 7.46
N TRP A 6 -9.64 -16.78 8.21
CA TRP A 6 -10.65 -16.28 9.15
C TRP A 6 -10.90 -17.29 10.26
N THR A 7 -11.54 -16.82 11.32
CA THR A 7 -12.06 -17.65 12.40
C THR A 7 -13.58 -17.72 12.29
N ASP A 8 -14.12 -18.93 12.19
CA ASP A 8 -15.56 -19.14 12.05
C ASP A 8 -16.33 -18.98 13.37
N ALA A 9 -17.66 -19.16 13.32
CA ALA A 9 -18.52 -19.04 14.49
C ALA A 9 -18.22 -20.08 15.59
N THR A 10 -17.52 -21.16 15.25
CA THR A 10 -17.10 -22.22 16.18
C THR A 10 -15.71 -21.96 16.76
N SER A 11 -15.12 -20.80 16.47
CA SER A 11 -13.73 -20.45 16.78
C SER A 11 -12.69 -21.33 16.08
N ALA A 12 -13.07 -22.02 15.01
CA ALA A 12 -12.14 -22.80 14.20
C ALA A 12 -11.41 -21.91 13.19
N ALA A 13 -10.13 -22.20 12.97
CA ALA A 13 -9.33 -21.52 11.95
C ALA A 13 -9.66 -22.10 10.57
N CYS A 14 -9.97 -21.21 9.63
CA CYS A 14 -10.29 -21.57 8.25
C CYS A 14 -9.35 -20.83 7.28
N SER A 15 -9.16 -21.40 6.10
CA SER A 15 -8.43 -20.73 5.02
C SER A 15 -8.97 -21.07 3.65
N GLN A 16 -8.74 -20.18 2.69
CA GLN A 16 -9.11 -20.38 1.29
C GLN A 16 -8.07 -19.69 0.38
N ASP A 17 -7.71 -20.36 -0.71
CA ASP A 17 -6.82 -19.82 -1.74
C ASP A 17 -7.62 -19.20 -2.89
N GLU A 18 -7.10 -18.12 -3.45
CA GLU A 18 -7.66 -17.46 -4.63
C GLU A 18 -6.53 -16.86 -5.49
N THR A 19 -6.75 -16.85 -6.80
CA THR A 19 -5.78 -16.38 -7.79
C THR A 19 -6.02 -14.93 -8.21
N LEU A 20 -7.29 -14.50 -8.27
CA LEU A 20 -7.67 -13.18 -8.72
C LEU A 20 -7.87 -12.24 -7.53
N LEU A 21 -7.19 -11.09 -7.54
CA LEU A 21 -7.29 -10.09 -6.46
C LEU A 21 -8.75 -9.67 -6.19
N THR A 22 -9.50 -9.41 -7.25
CA THR A 22 -10.91 -8.98 -7.14
C THR A 22 -11.76 -10.02 -6.43
N ARG A 23 -11.59 -11.31 -6.77
CA ARG A 23 -12.28 -12.42 -6.11
C ARG A 23 -11.84 -12.61 -4.67
N ALA A 24 -10.55 -12.46 -4.39
CA ALA A 24 -10.03 -12.53 -3.02
C ALA A 24 -10.64 -11.43 -2.13
N LEU A 25 -10.76 -10.21 -2.65
CA LEU A 25 -11.41 -9.09 -1.95
C LEU A 25 -12.92 -9.33 -1.72
N ASP A 26 -13.63 -9.87 -2.72
CA ASP A 26 -15.04 -10.26 -2.57
C ASP A 26 -15.23 -11.29 -1.44
N LEU A 27 -14.36 -12.31 -1.39
CA LEU A 27 -14.38 -13.34 -0.35
C LEU A 27 -14.13 -12.73 1.04
N VAL A 28 -13.12 -11.88 1.17
CA VAL A 28 -12.80 -11.20 2.44
C VAL A 28 -14.00 -10.38 2.93
N LYS A 29 -14.65 -9.63 2.03
CA LYS A 29 -15.86 -8.88 2.37
C LYS A 29 -16.97 -9.82 2.83
N ALA A 30 -17.24 -10.90 2.09
CA ALA A 30 -18.27 -11.86 2.44
C ALA A 30 -18.04 -12.50 3.82
N ARG A 31 -16.78 -12.84 4.17
CA ARG A 31 -16.45 -13.37 5.50
C ARG A 31 -16.70 -12.36 6.63
N ARG A 32 -16.39 -11.08 6.39
CA ARG A 32 -16.67 -10.01 7.37
C ARG A 32 -18.17 -9.78 7.53
N ASP A 33 -18.91 -9.72 6.43
CA ASP A 33 -20.36 -9.51 6.44
C ASP A 33 -21.08 -10.71 7.10
N ALA A 34 -20.51 -11.92 7.02
CA ALA A 34 -20.99 -13.12 7.74
C ALA A 34 -20.66 -13.15 9.24
N GLY A 35 -19.96 -12.13 9.78
CA GLY A 35 -19.65 -12.03 11.20
C GLY A 35 -18.46 -12.88 11.67
N HIS A 36 -17.62 -13.37 10.75
CA HIS A 36 -16.39 -14.07 11.12
C HIS A 36 -15.35 -13.11 11.72
N SER A 37 -14.53 -13.63 12.63
CA SER A 37 -13.46 -12.87 13.29
C SER A 37 -12.10 -13.13 12.63
N PHE A 38 -11.13 -12.24 12.89
CA PHE A 38 -9.75 -12.35 12.39
C PHE A 38 -9.62 -12.53 10.87
N VAL A 39 -10.53 -11.92 10.09
CA VAL A 39 -10.52 -12.02 8.63
C VAL A 39 -9.32 -11.25 8.05
N THR A 40 -8.34 -11.99 7.54
CA THR A 40 -7.12 -11.47 6.93
C THR A 40 -6.87 -12.08 5.56
N MET A 41 -6.19 -11.34 4.70
CA MET A 41 -5.76 -11.79 3.37
C MET A 41 -4.27 -11.51 3.25
N VAL A 42 -3.53 -12.51 2.81
CA VAL A 42 -2.11 -12.40 2.48
C VAL A 42 -1.94 -12.70 1.00
N ALA A 43 -0.97 -12.05 0.38
CA ALA A 43 -0.53 -12.38 -0.96
C ALA A 43 0.88 -12.95 -0.87
N GLU A 44 1.11 -14.07 -1.53
CA GLU A 44 2.46 -14.64 -1.68
C GLU A 44 3.30 -13.86 -2.69
N ASP A 45 2.70 -12.92 -3.44
CA ASP A 45 3.36 -12.22 -4.54
C ASP A 45 4.50 -11.30 -4.03
N PRO A 46 5.78 -11.63 -4.28
CA PRO A 46 6.92 -10.80 -3.90
C PRO A 46 6.97 -9.47 -4.69
N ASP A 47 6.22 -9.35 -5.79
CA ASP A 47 6.15 -8.15 -6.63
C ASP A 47 5.03 -7.17 -6.17
N HIS A 48 4.30 -7.49 -5.10
CA HIS A 48 3.16 -6.69 -4.59
C HIS A 48 3.59 -5.38 -3.87
N VAL A 49 4.88 -5.17 -3.63
CA VAL A 49 5.46 -3.89 -3.19
C VAL A 49 6.20 -3.21 -4.34
N GLY A 50 5.55 -3.11 -5.50
CA GLY A 50 6.16 -2.57 -6.71
C GLY A 50 7.28 -3.47 -7.23
N LYS A 51 7.77 -3.20 -8.45
CA LYS A 51 8.98 -3.86 -8.94
C LYS A 51 10.10 -3.65 -7.92
N PRO A 52 10.94 -4.67 -7.62
CA PRO A 52 12.27 -4.41 -7.10
C PRO A 52 12.95 -3.38 -8.03
N GLY A 53 13.20 -2.17 -7.53
CA GLY A 53 13.63 -1.05 -8.38
C GLY A 53 12.51 -0.10 -8.83
N VAL A 54 11.48 0.16 -8.01
CA VAL A 54 10.91 1.52 -7.98
C VAL A 54 12.08 2.46 -7.70
N ASP A 55 12.63 3.01 -8.78
CA ASP A 55 13.70 3.98 -8.66
C ASP A 55 13.10 5.25 -8.06
N ALA A 56 13.91 5.92 -7.24
CA ALA A 56 13.53 7.23 -6.78
C ALA A 56 13.36 8.16 -8.00
N VAL A 57 12.70 9.30 -7.81
CA VAL A 57 12.82 10.37 -8.79
C VAL A 57 14.30 10.77 -8.85
N VAL A 58 15.00 10.41 -9.93
CA VAL A 58 16.39 10.77 -10.18
C VAL A 58 16.41 11.90 -11.19
N ASP A 59 17.14 12.97 -10.89
CA ASP A 59 17.24 14.17 -11.73
C ASP A 59 15.87 14.76 -12.16
N GLY A 60 14.85 14.60 -11.31
CA GLY A 60 13.51 15.12 -11.57
C GLY A 60 12.69 14.29 -12.56
N LYS A 61 13.09 13.05 -12.88
CA LYS A 61 12.35 12.15 -13.77
C LYS A 61 11.77 10.95 -13.03
N THR A 62 10.61 10.53 -13.50
CA THR A 62 9.96 9.27 -13.12
C THR A 62 10.72 8.07 -13.70
N PRO A 63 10.50 6.84 -13.17
CA PRO A 63 11.12 5.63 -13.70
C PRO A 63 10.78 5.33 -15.19
N ASP A 64 9.70 5.89 -15.71
CA ASP A 64 9.30 5.83 -17.13
C ASP A 64 9.87 7.00 -17.96
N GLY A 65 10.76 7.81 -17.39
CA GLY A 65 11.50 8.88 -18.06
C GLY A 65 10.73 10.19 -18.23
N GLN A 66 9.48 10.25 -17.76
CA GLN A 66 8.66 11.46 -17.76
C GLN A 66 9.13 12.43 -16.69
N ASP A 67 8.97 13.72 -16.94
CA ASP A 67 9.29 14.73 -15.94
C ASP A 67 8.36 14.60 -14.74
N TYR A 68 8.94 14.61 -13.54
CA TYR A 68 8.22 14.51 -12.29
C TYR A 68 7.72 15.90 -11.88
N GLU A 69 6.47 16.22 -12.24
CA GLU A 69 5.88 17.54 -12.02
C GLU A 69 5.43 17.82 -10.58
N TRP A 70 5.37 16.78 -9.73
CA TRP A 70 4.88 16.92 -8.37
C TRP A 70 5.90 17.63 -7.47
N SER A 71 5.49 18.73 -6.83
CA SER A 71 6.32 19.47 -5.88
C SER A 71 5.61 19.70 -4.54
N LYS A 72 6.34 19.53 -3.43
CA LYS A 72 5.84 19.88 -2.09
C LYS A 72 5.71 21.39 -1.87
N SER A 73 6.28 22.21 -2.77
CA SER A 73 6.23 23.68 -2.71
C SER A 73 4.81 24.24 -2.84
N GLY A 74 3.88 23.48 -3.43
CA GLY A 74 2.46 23.86 -3.54
C GLY A 74 1.65 23.70 -2.25
N ARG A 75 2.20 23.14 -1.16
CA ARG A 75 1.45 23.09 0.10
C ARG A 75 1.27 24.50 0.65
N ALA A 76 0.02 24.89 0.88
CA ALA A 76 -0.34 26.08 1.65
C ALA A 76 0.26 25.98 3.05
N GLY A 77 1.41 26.61 3.24
CA GLY A 77 2.18 26.53 4.48
C GLY A 77 3.56 27.13 4.33
N LYS A 78 3.64 28.40 3.92
CA LYS A 78 4.90 29.15 4.02
C LYS A 78 5.33 29.13 5.50
N PRO A 79 6.55 28.69 5.83
CA PRO A 79 7.06 28.76 7.18
C PRO A 79 6.91 30.19 7.72
N ARG A 80 6.43 30.33 8.95
CA ARG A 80 6.27 31.65 9.58
C ARG A 80 7.66 32.26 9.79
N ARG A 81 7.73 33.59 9.92
CA ARG A 81 8.99 34.35 10.04
C ARG A 81 9.94 33.86 11.15
N HIS A 82 9.45 33.10 12.13
CA HIS A 82 10.22 32.54 13.24
C HIS A 82 10.47 31.03 13.14
N ASP A 83 9.93 30.34 12.14
CA ASP A 83 10.23 28.94 11.91
C ASP A 83 11.67 28.84 11.42
N LYS A 84 12.51 28.09 12.15
CA LYS A 84 13.88 27.81 11.71
C LYS A 84 13.81 26.86 10.51
N PRO A 85 14.20 27.28 9.30
CA PRO A 85 14.36 26.32 8.22
C PRO A 85 15.49 25.36 8.60
N LEU A 86 15.20 24.05 8.56
CA LEU A 86 16.26 23.04 8.58
C LEU A 86 16.99 23.16 7.25
N ALA A 87 18.16 23.79 7.29
CA ALA A 87 18.95 24.06 6.10
C ALA A 87 19.46 22.75 5.50
N VAL A 88 19.16 22.59 4.20
CA VAL A 88 19.85 21.76 3.20
C VAL A 88 19.86 20.26 3.47
N LYS A 89 19.09 19.50 2.67
CA LYS A 89 19.36 18.08 2.45
C LYS A 89 20.50 18.02 1.42
N ASP A 90 21.65 17.50 1.82
CA ASP A 90 22.82 17.35 0.97
C ASP A 90 22.50 16.59 -0.32
N ARG A 91 23.24 16.99 -1.36
CA ARG A 91 23.10 16.66 -2.79
C ARG A 91 23.24 15.18 -3.09
#